data_AF-A0AAN7VWC9-F1
#
_entry.id   AF-A0AAN7VWC9-F1
#
_cell.length_a   1.000
_cell.length_b   1.000
_cell.length_c   1.000
_cell.angle_alpha   90.00
_cell.angle_beta   90.00
_cell.angle_gamma   90.00
#
_symmetry.space_group_name_H-M   'P 1'
#
loop_
_entity.id
_entity.type
_entity.pdbx_description
1 polymer ?
#
loop_
_entity_poly.entity_id
_entity_poly.type
_entity_poly.pdbx_seq_one_letter_code
_entity_poly.pdbx_strand_id
1 'polypeptide(L)'
;MADLSITASHAAGTKWAATWSQNSPSVWTSLYTPSATYADYAFGIIRRGHAGLKSHFEIWRTAHPDFLMTVKEAWPGIDLGDGLVKYSIRTSNQGTFTNDLPTLKASGKRFDFYAVVDLVVRSEDGLVVKVEEWYHRQIDYEKLLERDAVASSSL
;
A
#
# COMPACT_ATOMS: atom_id res chain seq x y z
N MET A 1 10.15 -10.19 23.69
CA MET A 1 10.21 -8.78 23.26
C MET A 1 9.99 -8.74 21.77
N ALA A 2 9.26 -7.75 21.26
CA ALA A 2 9.03 -7.62 19.83
C ALA A 2 10.32 -7.21 19.10
N ASP A 3 10.53 -7.70 17.88
CA ASP A 3 11.70 -7.36 17.07
C ASP A 3 11.48 -6.01 16.38
N LEU A 4 12.21 -4.99 16.84
CA LEU A 4 12.11 -3.62 16.32
C LEU A 4 13.18 -3.32 15.25
N SER A 5 13.90 -4.34 14.79
CA SER A 5 14.97 -4.15 13.81
C SER A 5 14.43 -3.69 12.45
N ILE A 6 15.28 -2.99 11.69
CA ILE A 6 14.99 -2.64 10.29
C ILE A 6 14.72 -3.93 9.48
N THR A 7 15.41 -5.01 9.80
CA THR A 7 15.22 -6.33 9.16
C THR A 7 13.80 -6.85 9.38
N ALA A 8 13.26 -6.75 10.59
CA ALA A 8 11.88 -7.13 10.87
C ALA A 8 10.88 -6.25 10.11
N SER A 9 11.07 -4.93 10.11
CA SER A 9 10.24 -4.01 9.33
C SER A 9 10.25 -4.36 7.83
N HIS A 10 11.44 -4.59 7.28
CA HIS A 10 11.62 -4.95 5.88
C HIS A 10 10.96 -6.30 5.57
N ALA A 11 11.07 -7.29 6.47
CA ALA A 11 10.46 -8.60 6.29
C ALA A 11 8.92 -8.51 6.32
N ALA A 12 8.35 -7.79 7.30
CA ALA A 12 6.92 -7.55 7.41
C ALA A 12 6.37 -6.84 6.16
N GLY A 13 7.04 -5.76 5.74
CA GLY A 13 6.69 -5.02 4.54
C GLY A 13 6.81 -5.83 3.27
N THR A 14 7.86 -6.65 3.13
CA THR A 14 8.06 -7.50 1.96
C THR A 14 6.97 -8.56 1.86
N LYS A 15 6.62 -9.20 2.98
CA LYS A 15 5.53 -10.17 3.04
C LYS A 15 4.21 -9.52 2.61
N TRP A 16 3.91 -8.33 3.13
CA TRP A 16 2.71 -7.58 2.79
C TRP A 16 2.68 -7.17 1.30
N ALA A 17 3.74 -6.54 0.80
CA ALA A 17 3.86 -6.12 -0.60
C ALA A 17 3.77 -7.31 -1.59
N ALA A 18 4.36 -8.45 -1.26
CA ALA A 18 4.30 -9.64 -2.11
C ALA A 18 2.87 -10.14 -2.33
N THR A 19 1.99 -10.04 -1.32
CA THR A 19 0.60 -10.51 -1.44
C THR A 19 -0.24 -9.65 -2.38
N TRP A 20 0.06 -8.36 -2.51
CA TRP A 20 -0.51 -7.50 -3.56
C TRP A 20 -0.15 -8.01 -4.95
N SER A 21 1.10 -8.36 -5.17
CA SER A 21 1.60 -8.86 -6.46
C SER A 21 1.05 -10.24 -6.84
N GLN A 22 0.74 -11.09 -5.85
CA GLN A 22 0.18 -12.44 -6.07
C GLN A 22 -1.29 -12.45 -6.52
N ASN A 23 -2.01 -11.33 -6.41
CA ASN A 23 -3.43 -11.23 -6.77
C ASN A 23 -4.34 -12.29 -6.10
N SER A 24 -4.10 -12.57 -4.82
CA SER A 24 -4.93 -13.51 -4.05
C SER A 24 -5.56 -12.80 -2.84
N PRO A 25 -6.87 -12.46 -2.91
CA PRO A 25 -7.54 -11.75 -1.82
C PRO A 25 -7.49 -12.53 -0.50
N SER A 26 -7.60 -13.86 -0.55
CA SER A 26 -7.56 -14.71 0.64
C SER A 26 -6.19 -14.68 1.32
N VAL A 27 -5.11 -14.77 0.54
CA VAL A 27 -3.75 -14.70 1.07
C VAL A 27 -3.50 -13.32 1.68
N TRP A 28 -3.91 -12.26 1.00
CA TRP A 28 -3.78 -10.89 1.52
C TRP A 28 -4.56 -10.72 2.84
N THR A 29 -5.83 -11.10 2.89
CA THR A 29 -6.64 -10.99 4.12
C THR A 29 -6.13 -11.85 5.29
N SER A 30 -5.44 -12.96 5.01
CA SER A 30 -4.87 -13.81 6.05
C SER A 30 -3.74 -13.14 6.87
N LEU A 31 -3.18 -12.03 6.36
CA LEU A 31 -2.18 -11.24 7.07
C LEU A 31 -2.78 -10.39 8.19
N TYR A 32 -4.11 -10.25 8.25
CA TYR A 32 -4.80 -9.29 9.10
C TYR A 32 -5.58 -9.97 10.22
N THR A 33 -5.69 -9.28 11.35
CA THR A 33 -6.69 -9.64 12.37
C THR A 33 -8.12 -9.47 11.82
N PRO A 34 -9.12 -10.21 12.34
CA PRO A 34 -10.50 -10.13 11.86
C PRO A 34 -11.13 -8.73 11.91
N SER A 35 -10.66 -7.88 12.84
CA SER A 35 -11.12 -6.51 13.07
C SER A 35 -10.18 -5.44 12.51
N ALA A 36 -9.18 -5.82 11.69
CA ALA A 36 -8.17 -4.89 11.21
C ALA A 36 -8.76 -3.73 10.40
N THR A 37 -8.02 -2.63 10.34
CA THR A 37 -8.40 -1.42 9.59
C THR A 37 -7.36 -1.05 8.54
N TYR A 38 -7.83 -0.48 7.44
CA TYR A 38 -6.97 0.02 6.36
C TYR A 38 -7.43 1.42 5.98
N ALA A 39 -6.50 2.37 5.97
CA ALA A 39 -6.72 3.73 5.49
C ALA A 39 -5.83 3.99 4.26
N ASP A 40 -6.48 4.21 3.12
CA ASP A 40 -5.86 4.78 1.93
C ASP A 40 -6.17 6.28 1.92
N TYR A 41 -5.19 7.09 2.34
CA TYR A 41 -5.39 8.52 2.45
C TYR A 41 -5.41 9.25 1.11
N ALA A 42 -4.81 8.67 0.06
CA ALA A 42 -4.83 9.27 -1.27
C ALA A 42 -6.24 9.28 -1.86
N PHE A 43 -7.05 8.28 -1.53
CA PHE A 43 -8.44 8.15 -1.98
C PHE A 43 -9.48 8.48 -0.90
N GLY A 44 -9.06 8.78 0.33
CA GLY A 44 -9.96 9.00 1.45
C GLY A 44 -10.79 7.75 1.80
N ILE A 45 -10.23 6.56 1.58
CA ILE A 45 -10.91 5.28 1.80
C ILE A 45 -10.52 4.71 3.16
N ILE A 46 -11.53 4.30 3.93
CA ILE A 46 -11.34 3.51 5.15
C ILE A 46 -12.08 2.18 4.99
N ARG A 47 -11.40 1.09 5.36
CA ARG A 47 -11.92 -0.28 5.32
C ARG A 47 -11.71 -0.95 6.66
N ARG A 48 -12.64 -1.81 7.04
CA ARG A 48 -12.66 -2.48 8.34
C ARG A 48 -13.04 -3.93 8.18
N GLY A 49 -12.34 -4.78 8.92
CA GLY A 49 -12.50 -6.22 8.95
C GLY A 49 -12.23 -6.90 7.61
N HIS A 50 -12.18 -8.23 7.63
CA HIS A 50 -11.81 -9.02 6.45
C HIS A 50 -12.71 -8.77 5.23
N ALA A 51 -14.01 -8.52 5.42
CA ALA A 51 -14.92 -8.22 4.30
C ALA A 51 -14.57 -6.90 3.60
N GLY A 52 -14.34 -5.82 4.37
CA GLY A 52 -13.96 -4.52 3.81
C GLY A 52 -12.57 -4.55 3.17
N LEU A 53 -11.64 -5.28 3.80
CA LEU A 53 -10.30 -5.52 3.27
C LEU A 53 -10.38 -6.28 1.93
N LYS A 54 -11.05 -7.43 1.88
CA LYS A 54 -11.22 -8.21 0.65
C LYS A 54 -11.77 -7.36 -0.49
N SER A 55 -12.83 -6.59 -0.23
CA SER A 55 -13.41 -5.70 -1.24
C SER A 55 -12.40 -4.65 -1.74
N HIS A 56 -11.59 -4.08 -0.87
CA HIS A 56 -10.56 -3.11 -1.26
C HIS A 56 -9.50 -3.74 -2.18
N PHE A 57 -8.99 -4.91 -1.79
CA PHE A 57 -8.03 -5.65 -2.60
C PHE A 57 -8.60 -5.98 -3.98
N GLU A 58 -9.82 -6.50 -4.04
CA GLU A 58 -10.49 -6.85 -5.29
C GLU A 58 -10.69 -5.63 -6.19
N ILE A 59 -11.17 -4.50 -5.65
CA ILE A 59 -11.32 -3.24 -6.42
C ILE A 59 -9.99 -2.85 -7.07
N TRP A 60 -8.92 -2.80 -6.28
CA TRP A 60 -7.61 -2.35 -6.78
C TRP A 60 -6.98 -3.33 -7.76
N ARG A 61 -7.07 -4.65 -7.51
CA ARG A 61 -6.47 -5.64 -8.41
C ARG A 61 -7.29 -5.88 -9.66
N THR A 62 -8.61 -5.71 -9.64
CA THR A 62 -9.43 -5.69 -10.85
C THR A 62 -9.08 -4.47 -11.71
N ALA A 63 -8.92 -3.29 -11.11
CA ALA A 63 -8.56 -2.07 -11.84
C ALA A 63 -7.16 -2.16 -12.48
N HIS A 64 -6.22 -2.84 -11.82
CA HIS A 64 -4.81 -2.91 -12.22
C HIS A 64 -4.29 -4.35 -12.22
N PRO A 65 -4.68 -5.24 -13.17
CA PRO A 65 -4.37 -6.68 -13.08
C PRO A 65 -2.89 -7.03 -13.00
N ASP A 66 -2.02 -6.20 -13.58
CA ASP A 66 -0.56 -6.32 -13.56
C ASP A 66 0.12 -5.61 -12.37
N PHE A 67 -0.64 -5.21 -11.34
CA PHE A 67 -0.12 -4.49 -10.18
C PHE A 67 1.03 -5.24 -9.49
N LEU A 68 2.13 -4.52 -9.31
CA LEU A 68 3.35 -4.97 -8.65
C LEU A 68 3.70 -3.97 -7.54
N MET A 69 3.98 -4.50 -6.36
CA MET A 69 4.45 -3.70 -5.23
C MET A 69 5.77 -4.26 -4.71
N THR A 70 6.75 -3.38 -4.50
CA THR A 70 8.08 -3.72 -3.96
C THR A 70 8.47 -2.80 -2.82
N VAL A 71 9.09 -3.32 -1.77
CA VAL A 71 9.68 -2.51 -0.70
C VAL A 71 10.99 -1.90 -1.20
N LYS A 72 11.18 -0.60 -0.95
CA LYS A 72 12.35 0.17 -1.35
C LYS A 72 13.17 0.60 -0.15
N GLU A 73 12.50 1.02 0.92
CA GLU A 73 13.12 1.44 2.17
C GLU A 73 12.26 0.92 3.34
N ALA A 74 12.91 0.73 4.48
CA ALA A 74 12.25 0.37 5.74
C ALA A 74 12.93 1.10 6.89
N TRP A 75 12.17 1.41 7.93
CA TRP A 75 12.67 2.08 9.13
C TRP A 75 12.58 1.15 10.34
N PRO A 76 13.36 1.40 11.41
CA PRO A 76 13.23 0.64 12.66
C PRO A 76 11.78 0.65 13.16
N GLY A 77 11.36 -0.48 13.73
CA GLY A 77 10.04 -0.60 14.34
C GLY A 77 9.90 0.32 15.56
N ILE A 78 8.67 0.72 15.83
CA ILE A 78 8.31 1.49 17.03
C ILE A 78 7.40 0.62 17.89
N ASP A 79 7.81 0.37 19.13
CA ASP A 79 6.94 -0.24 20.14
C ASP A 79 5.83 0.75 20.52
N LEU A 80 4.58 0.33 20.35
CA LEU A 80 3.41 1.13 20.70
C LEU A 80 2.84 0.77 22.07
N GLY A 81 3.42 -0.21 22.78
CA GLY A 81 2.83 -0.79 23.98
C GLY A 81 1.78 -1.86 23.66
N ASP A 82 1.29 -2.54 24.70
CA ASP A 82 0.23 -3.56 24.62
C ASP A 82 0.47 -4.68 23.58
N GLY A 83 1.74 -5.00 23.37
CA GLY A 83 2.15 -6.01 22.39
C GLY A 83 1.97 -5.59 20.94
N LEU A 84 1.89 -4.29 20.64
CA LEU A 84 1.79 -3.74 19.28
C LEU A 84 3.10 -3.10 18.83
N VAL A 85 3.45 -3.34 17.56
CA VAL A 85 4.61 -2.70 16.90
C VAL A 85 4.15 -2.01 15.63
N LYS A 86 4.67 -0.81 15.38
CA LYS A 86 4.54 -0.13 14.10
C LYS A 86 5.79 -0.36 13.24
N TYR A 87 5.60 -0.87 12.04
CA TYR A 87 6.62 -0.91 11.00
C TYR A 87 6.28 0.08 9.90
N SER A 88 7.21 0.97 9.59
CA SER A 88 7.08 1.92 8.48
C SER A 88 7.95 1.46 7.32
N ILE A 89 7.39 1.47 6.11
CA ILE A 89 8.08 1.10 4.87
C ILE A 89 7.75 2.08 3.75
N ARG A 90 8.67 2.20 2.79
CA ARG A 90 8.43 2.85 1.50
C ARG A 90 8.28 1.78 0.43
N THR A 91 7.23 1.86 -0.36
CA THR A 91 7.00 0.97 -1.50
C THR A 91 7.11 1.71 -2.82
N SER A 92 7.48 0.99 -3.88
CA SER A 92 7.20 1.36 -5.27
C SER A 92 6.07 0.48 -5.78
N ASN A 93 5.12 1.13 -6.45
CA ASN A 93 3.84 0.57 -6.85
C ASN A 93 3.68 0.80 -8.34
N GLN A 94 3.60 -0.28 -9.11
CA GLN A 94 3.64 -0.24 -10.56
C GLN A 94 2.45 -1.01 -11.14
N GLY A 95 2.00 -0.60 -12.31
CA GLY A 95 0.98 -1.32 -13.06
C GLY A 95 0.42 -0.51 -14.21
N THR A 96 -0.70 -0.98 -14.74
CA THR A 96 -1.47 -0.35 -15.81
C THR A 96 -2.90 -0.11 -15.34
N PHE A 97 -3.43 1.10 -15.54
CA PHE A 97 -4.81 1.43 -15.18
C PHE A 97 -5.78 0.96 -16.26
N THR A 98 -6.08 -0.34 -16.22
CA THR A 98 -6.77 -1.09 -17.28
C THR A 98 -8.29 -1.06 -17.15
N ASN A 99 -8.83 -1.19 -15.94
CA ASN A 99 -10.27 -1.19 -15.68
C ASN A 99 -10.66 -0.07 -14.72
N ASP A 100 -11.90 0.39 -14.81
CA ASP A 100 -12.41 1.50 -13.99
C ASP A 100 -12.28 1.22 -12.49
N LEU A 101 -11.90 2.26 -11.74
CA LEU A 101 -12.16 2.34 -10.30
C LEU A 101 -13.57 2.91 -10.08
N PRO A 102 -14.18 2.73 -8.89
CA PRO A 102 -15.53 3.24 -8.61
C PRO A 102 -15.75 4.72 -8.93
N THR A 103 -14.70 5.54 -8.83
CA THR A 103 -14.76 6.99 -9.07
C THR A 103 -13.82 7.49 -10.16
N LEU A 104 -13.06 6.62 -10.84
CA LEU A 104 -12.08 7.03 -11.87
C LEU A 104 -12.16 6.11 -13.08
N LYS A 105 -12.15 6.70 -14.27
CA LYS A 105 -12.09 5.95 -15.53
C LYS A 105 -10.68 5.44 -15.80
N ALA A 106 -10.58 4.22 -16.30
CA ALA A 106 -9.34 3.63 -16.76
C ALA A 106 -8.70 4.53 -17.82
N SER A 107 -7.43 4.88 -17.62
CA SER A 107 -6.67 5.67 -18.58
C SER A 107 -5.95 4.81 -19.62
N GLY A 108 -5.76 3.52 -19.35
CA GLY A 108 -4.90 2.64 -20.14
C GLY A 108 -3.40 2.92 -19.99
N LYS A 109 -3.02 3.89 -19.16
CA LYS A 109 -1.61 4.28 -18.97
C LYS A 109 -0.94 3.49 -17.86
N ARG A 110 0.38 3.38 -17.97
CA ARG A 110 1.23 2.86 -16.89
C ARG A 110 1.38 3.89 -15.78
N PHE A 111 1.48 3.40 -14.55
CA PHE A 111 1.86 4.19 -13.39
C PHE A 111 3.02 3.53 -12.65
N ASP A 112 3.81 4.36 -11.97
CA ASP A 112 4.86 3.93 -11.03
C ASP A 112 5.02 4.96 -9.92
N PHE A 113 4.39 4.77 -8.77
CA PHE A 113 4.46 5.74 -7.68
C PHE A 113 5.06 5.16 -6.40
N TYR A 114 5.55 6.05 -5.55
CA TYR A 114 5.98 5.69 -4.20
C TYR A 114 4.88 5.91 -3.18
N ALA A 115 4.76 4.99 -2.24
CA ALA A 115 3.90 5.14 -1.06
C ALA A 115 4.73 4.97 0.22
N VAL A 116 4.28 5.61 1.29
CA VAL A 116 4.67 5.29 2.66
C VAL A 116 3.54 4.49 3.28
N VAL A 117 3.89 3.37 3.90
CA VAL A 117 2.93 2.46 4.54
C VAL A 117 3.37 2.20 5.97
N ASP A 118 2.47 2.46 6.91
CA ASP A 118 2.60 2.06 8.31
C ASP A 118 1.76 0.80 8.54
N LEU A 119 2.42 -0.27 8.95
CA LEU A 119 1.82 -1.53 9.38
C LEU A 119 1.88 -1.59 10.90
N VAL A 120 0.73 -1.53 11.58
CA VAL A 120 0.66 -1.87 13.01
C VAL A 120 0.38 -3.36 13.12
N VAL A 121 1.22 -4.06 13.87
CA VAL A 121 1.28 -5.51 13.95
C VAL A 121 1.22 -5.96 15.40
N ARG A 122 0.46 -7.03 15.68
CA ARG A 122 0.46 -7.69 16.98
C ARG A 122 1.71 -8.58 17.09
N SER A 123 2.51 -8.34 18.12
CA SER A 123 3.78 -9.04 18.36
C SER A 123 3.62 -10.54 18.66
N GLU A 124 2.46 -10.98 19.15
CA GLU A 124 2.23 -12.38 19.51
C GLU A 124 2.17 -13.33 18.31
N ASP A 125 1.60 -12.87 17.18
CA ASP A 125 1.32 -13.71 16.01
C ASP A 125 1.65 -13.05 14.67
N GLY A 126 2.12 -11.81 14.69
CA GLY A 126 2.51 -11.08 13.49
C GLY A 126 1.34 -10.63 12.61
N LEU A 127 0.09 -10.67 13.11
CA LEU A 127 -1.06 -10.21 12.34
C LEU A 127 -1.16 -8.68 12.34
N VAL A 128 -1.49 -8.12 11.18
CA VAL A 128 -1.72 -6.70 10.98
C VAL A 128 -3.05 -6.29 11.62
N VAL A 129 -3.02 -5.27 12.47
CA VAL A 129 -4.20 -4.66 13.10
C VAL A 129 -4.62 -3.37 12.40
N LYS A 130 -3.67 -2.64 11.81
CA LYS A 130 -3.92 -1.37 11.14
C LYS A 130 -2.92 -1.17 10.00
N VAL A 131 -3.41 -0.64 8.90
CA VAL A 131 -2.61 -0.11 7.81
C VAL A 131 -2.98 1.35 7.58
N GLU A 132 -1.97 2.17 7.46
CA GLU A 132 -2.09 3.56 7.03
C GLU A 132 -1.17 3.76 5.83
N GLU A 133 -1.75 4.23 4.72
CA GLU A 133 -1.04 4.37 3.46
C GLU A 133 -1.18 5.79 2.91
N TRP A 134 -0.03 6.40 2.62
CA TRP A 134 0.08 7.73 2.06
C TRP A 134 0.85 7.69 0.75
N TYR A 135 0.24 8.26 -0.27
CA TYR A 135 0.89 8.55 -1.55
C TYR A 135 0.18 9.72 -2.19
N HIS A 136 0.84 10.33 -3.17
CA HIS A 136 0.20 11.38 -3.93
C HIS A 136 -0.76 10.76 -4.94
N ARG A 137 -1.99 11.30 -5.02
CA ARG A 137 -3.03 10.83 -5.94
C ARG A 137 -2.73 11.24 -7.40
N GLN A 138 -1.65 10.71 -7.95
CA GLN A 138 -1.24 10.88 -9.34
C GLN A 138 -0.94 9.50 -9.94
N ILE A 139 -1.97 8.92 -10.57
CA ILE A 139 -1.88 7.63 -11.31
C ILE A 139 -1.42 7.88 -12.77
N ASP A 140 -1.08 9.12 -13.14
CA ASP A 140 -0.66 9.48 -14.51
C ASP A 140 0.57 10.41 -14.48
N TYR A 141 1.73 9.84 -14.81
CA TYR A 141 3.02 10.53 -14.78
C TYR A 141 3.20 11.56 -15.92
N GLU A 142 2.46 11.44 -17.02
CA GLU A 142 2.66 12.32 -18.18
C GLU A 142 2.35 13.79 -17.86
N LYS A 143 1.48 14.06 -16.88
CA LYS A 143 1.16 15.43 -16.44
C LYS A 143 2.29 16.11 -15.63
N LEU A 144 3.26 15.36 -15.10
CA LEU A 144 4.42 15.95 -14.40
C LEU A 144 5.44 16.49 -15.39
N LEU A 145 5.74 15.73 -16.45
CA LEU A 145 6.67 16.17 -17.49
C LEU A 145 6.13 17.38 -18.26
N GLU A 146 4.81 17.50 -18.45
CA GLU A 146 4.21 18.69 -19.04
C GLU A 146 4.29 19.92 -18.11
N ARG A 147 4.11 19.76 -16.79
CA ARG A 147 4.28 20.88 -15.84
C ARG A 147 5.72 21.37 -15.76
N ASP A 148 6.69 20.45 -15.78
CA ASP A 148 8.11 20.80 -15.72
C ASP A 148 8.62 21.36 -17.05
N ALA A 149 8.07 20.91 -18.18
CA ALA A 149 8.36 21.48 -19.51
C ALA A 149 7.82 22.91 -19.66
N VAL A 150 6.64 23.22 -19.10
CA VAL A 150 6.08 24.58 -19.10
C VAL A 150 6.83 25.50 -18.12
N ALA A 151 7.29 24.98 -16.98
CA ALA A 151 8.11 25.75 -16.04
C ALA A 151 9.52 26.05 -16.60
N SER A 152 10.07 25.16 -17.42
CA SER A 152 11.41 25.30 -18.02
C SER A 152 11.43 26.15 -19.30
N SER A 153 10.28 26.41 -19.93
CA SER A 153 10.15 27.30 -21.11
C SER A 153 9.82 28.75 -20.75
N SER A 154 9.72 29.05 -19.45
CA SER A 154 9.40 30.37 -18.90
C SER A 154 10.62 31.11 -18.30
N LEU A 155 11.85 30.65 -18.64
CA LEU A 155 13.13 31.28 -18.26
C LEU A 155 13.91 31.72 -19.49
#